data_AF-A0A956S7J6-F1
#
_entry.id   AF-A0A956S7J6-F1
#
_cell.length_a   1.000
_cell.length_b   1.000
_cell.length_c   1.000
_cell.angle_alpha   90.00
_cell.angle_beta   90.00
_cell.angle_gamma   90.00
#
_symmetry.space_group_name_H-M   'P 1'
#
loop_
_entity.id
_entity.type
_entity.pdbx_description
1 polymer ?
#
loop_
_entity_poly.entity_id
_entity_poly.type
_entity_poly.pdbx_seq_one_letter_code
_entity_poly.pdbx_strand_id
1 'polypeptide(L)'
;MVAGPIGSGKSSLLNSLIGKEIVRTNGSNEIDIYMLNIECNEMMQRIALIDTPGFGSSLDDELLHDSIVDYIKEQLDSFIEEESKIRRNPKYEDTRVHCL
;
A
#
# COMPACT_ATOMS: atom_id res chain seq x y z
N MET A 1 1.64 -4.29 0.27
CA MET A 1 0.21 -4.11 -0.05
C MET A 1 -0.51 -5.35 0.40
N VAL A 2 -1.75 -5.26 0.88
CA VAL A 2 -2.53 -6.44 1.28
C VAL A 2 -3.87 -6.35 0.57
N ALA A 3 -4.19 -7.36 -0.24
CA ALA A 3 -5.43 -7.43 -0.99
C ALA A 3 -6.22 -8.70 -0.67
N GLY A 4 -7.55 -8.62 -0.70
CA GLY A 4 -8.42 -9.75 -0.37
C GLY A 4 -9.85 -9.35 -0.03
N PRO A 5 -10.76 -10.32 0.13
CA PRO A 5 -12.18 -10.06 0.31
C PRO A 5 -12.49 -9.32 1.62
N ILE A 6 -13.70 -8.77 1.72
CA ILE A 6 -14.16 -8.14 2.96
C ILE A 6 -14.22 -9.19 4.07
N GLY A 7 -13.76 -8.81 5.27
CA GLY A 7 -13.76 -9.70 6.43
C GLY A 7 -12.64 -10.74 6.45
N SER A 8 -11.70 -10.72 5.50
CA SER A 8 -10.54 -11.64 5.50
C SER A 8 -9.48 -11.31 6.55
N GLY A 9 -9.63 -10.21 7.29
CA GLY A 9 -8.70 -9.80 8.34
C GLY A 9 -7.47 -9.02 7.88
N LYS A 10 -7.50 -8.37 6.71
CA LYS A 10 -6.39 -7.56 6.17
C LYS A 10 -5.86 -6.52 7.16
N SER A 11 -6.74 -5.66 7.66
CA SER A 11 -6.39 -4.62 8.62
C SER A 11 -5.89 -5.21 9.95
N SER A 12 -6.46 -6.34 10.38
CA SER A 12 -6.00 -7.08 11.56
C SER A 12 -4.59 -7.66 11.37
N LEU A 13 -4.28 -8.19 10.18
CA LEU A 13 -2.94 -8.68 9.83
C LEU A 13 -1.91 -7.55 9.89
N LEU A 14 -2.24 -6.39 9.31
CA LEU A 14 -1.36 -5.21 9.35
C LEU A 14 -1.11 -4.75 10.79
N ASN A 15 -2.15 -4.65 11.61
CA ASN A 15 -2.02 -4.30 13.03
C ASN A 15 -1.18 -5.34 13.79
N SER A 16 -1.35 -6.63 13.49
CA SER A 16 -0.56 -7.70 14.12
C SER A 16 0.90 -7.70 13.68
N LEU A 17 1.20 -7.34 12.43
CA LEU A 17 2.57 -7.27 11.91
C LEU A 17 3.38 -6.17 12.62
N ILE A 18 2.73 -5.05 12.93
CA ILE A 18 3.37 -3.90 13.60
C ILE A 18 3.30 -4.04 15.13
N GLY A 19 2.36 -4.84 15.64
CA GLY A 19 2.05 -4.94 17.07
C GLY A 19 1.37 -3.69 17.63
N LYS A 20 0.75 -2.87 16.76
CA LYS A 20 0.05 -1.62 17.13
C LYS A 20 -1.21 -1.48 16.30
N GLU A 21 -2.24 -0.90 16.90
CA GLU A 21 -3.50 -0.61 16.21
C GLU A 21 -3.36 0.70 15.42
N ILE A 22 -2.95 0.59 14.16
CA ILE A 22 -2.68 1.72 13.26
C ILE A 22 -3.73 1.79 12.15
N VAL A 23 -4.10 0.63 11.61
CA VAL A 23 -5.07 0.50 10.53
C VAL A 23 -6.46 0.36 11.14
N ARG A 24 -7.40 1.19 10.68
CA ARG A 24 -8.79 1.12 11.13
C ARG A 24 -9.44 -0.13 10.53
N THR A 25 -10.06 -0.96 11.36
CA THR A 25 -10.72 -2.20 10.94
C THR A 25 -12.05 -1.99 10.22
N ASN A 26 -12.52 -0.74 10.14
CA ASN A 26 -13.74 -0.40 9.42
C ASN A 26 -13.38 -0.28 7.94
N GLY A 27 -13.81 -1.27 7.14
CA GLY A 27 -13.47 -1.35 5.73
C GLY A 27 -13.66 0.00 5.01
N SER A 28 -12.59 0.47 4.39
CA SER A 28 -12.60 1.61 3.50
C SER A 28 -12.98 1.17 2.08
N ASN A 29 -13.61 2.09 1.34
CA ASN A 29 -13.91 1.90 -0.08
C ASN A 29 -12.74 2.35 -0.98
N GLU A 30 -11.67 2.88 -0.38
CA GLU A 30 -10.51 3.47 -1.04
C GLU A 30 -9.23 2.77 -0.58
N ILE A 31 -8.15 2.94 -1.34
CA ILE A 31 -6.83 2.41 -1.00
C ILE A 31 -6.22 3.30 0.09
N ASP A 32 -6.02 2.75 1.28
CA ASP A 32 -5.43 3.48 2.40
C ASP A 32 -3.92 3.20 2.50
N ILE A 33 -3.14 4.27 2.63
CA ILE A 33 -1.68 4.20 2.73
C ILE A 33 -1.24 4.69 4.12
N TYR A 34 -0.53 3.84 4.85
CA TYR A 34 0.01 4.12 6.18
C TYR A 34 1.53 4.11 6.12
N MET A 35 2.15 5.28 6.28
CA MET A 35 3.61 5.41 6.33
C MET A 35 4.11 5.37 7.78
N LEU A 36 5.00 4.43 8.07
CA LEU A 36 5.51 4.19 9.42
C LEU A 36 7.03 4.12 9.40
N ASN A 37 7.66 4.63 10.45
CA ASN A 37 9.08 4.38 10.71
C ASN A 37 9.16 3.31 11.80
N ILE A 38 9.66 2.13 11.44
CA ILE A 38 9.77 0.97 12.32
C ILE A 38 11.25 0.65 12.48
N GLU A 39 11.66 0.35 13.71
CA GLU A 39 12.99 -0.15 13.99
C GLU A 39 13.02 -1.67 13.71
N CYS A 40 13.84 -2.08 12.74
CA CYS A 40 14.01 -3.47 12.36
C CYS A 40 15.50 -3.79 12.35
N ASN A 41 15.93 -4.77 13.16
CA ASN A 41 17.33 -5.19 13.28
C ASN A 41 18.30 -4.03 13.56
N GLU A 42 17.98 -3.17 14.54
CA GLU A 42 18.79 -2.00 14.94
C GLU A 42 18.91 -0.91 13.86
N MET A 43 18.10 -0.98 12.79
CA MET A 43 18.01 0.03 11.75
C MET A 43 16.60 0.62 11.66
N MET A 44 16.50 1.93 11.54
CA MET A 44 15.24 2.62 11.27
C MET A 44 14.86 2.43 9.80
N GLN A 45 13.77 1.72 9.56
CA GLN A 45 13.21 1.49 8.23
C GLN A 45 11.88 2.22 8.09
N ARG A 46 11.69 2.90 6.96
CA ARG A 46 10.39 3.45 6.58
C ARG A 46 9.63 2.38 5.82
N ILE A 47 8.46 2.00 6.32
CA ILE A 47 7.58 0.99 5.74
C ILE A 47 6.26 1.67 5.38
N ALA A 48 5.83 1.50 4.13
CA ALA A 48 4.50 1.88 3.67
C ALA A 48 3.59 0.65 3.65
N LEU A 49 2.54 0.68 4.45
CA LEU A 49 1.50 -0.34 4.46
C LEU A 49 0.33 0.17 3.64
N ILE A 50 -0.11 -0.66 2.69
CA ILE A 50 -1.19 -0.30 1.78
C ILE A 50 -2.31 -1.32 2.03
N ASP A 51 -3.43 -0.85 2.58
CA ASP A 51 -4.64 -1.65 2.76
C ASP A 51 -5.57 -1.36 1.57
N THR A 52 -6.09 -2.40 0.94
CA THR A 52 -7.02 -2.25 -0.18
C THR A 52 -8.45 -2.37 0.31
N PRO A 53 -9.41 -1.75 -0.40
CA PRO A 53 -10.82 -2.08 -0.21
C PRO A 53 -11.00 -3.59 -0.40
N GLY A 54 -11.91 -4.16 0.39
CA GLY A 54 -12.23 -5.57 0.25
C GLY A 54 -13.15 -5.80 -0.94
N PHE A 55 -12.85 -6.83 -1.73
CA PHE A 55 -13.71 -7.27 -2.83
C PHE A 55 -14.87 -8.13 -2.29
N GLY A 56 -15.95 -8.24 -3.06
CA GLY A 56 -17.06 -9.15 -2.81
C GLY A 56 -18.22 -8.57 -2.02
N SER A 57 -18.29 -7.24 -1.80
CA SER A 57 -19.52 -6.57 -1.31
C SER A 57 -20.48 -6.21 -2.43
N SER A 58 -19.96 -5.97 -3.63
CA SER A 58 -20.69 -5.41 -4.76
C SER A 58 -20.82 -6.46 -5.86
N LEU A 59 -21.84 -6.35 -6.71
CA LEU A 59 -22.03 -7.27 -7.84
C LEU A 59 -20.93 -7.10 -8.89
N ASP A 60 -20.37 -5.89 -9.02
CA ASP A 60 -19.31 -5.54 -9.96
C ASP A 60 -18.07 -5.07 -9.19
N ASP A 61 -17.10 -5.96 -9.01
CA ASP A 61 -15.79 -5.66 -8.38
C ASP A 61 -14.71 -5.27 -9.42
N GLU A 62 -15.02 -5.25 -10.72
CA GLU A 62 -14.05 -4.93 -11.78
C GLU A 62 -13.40 -3.55 -11.57
N LEU A 63 -14.19 -2.55 -11.18
CA LEU A 63 -13.70 -1.19 -10.89
C LEU A 63 -12.71 -1.15 -9.72
N LEU A 64 -12.88 -2.02 -8.71
CA LEU A 64 -11.95 -2.12 -7.57
C LEU A 64 -10.62 -2.76 -8.00
N HIS A 65 -10.68 -3.79 -8.84
CA HIS A 65 -9.50 -4.42 -9.38
C HIS A 65 -8.70 -3.45 -10.25
N ASP A 66 -9.38 -2.72 -11.15
CA ASP A 66 -8.74 -1.73 -12.02
C ASP A 66 -8.10 -0.60 -11.20
N SER A 67 -8.77 -0.10 -10.16
CA SER A 67 -8.20 0.92 -9.26
C SER A 67 -6.90 0.46 -8.58
N ILE A 68 -6.82 -0.80 -8.15
CA ILE A 68 -5.60 -1.36 -7.54
C ILE A 68 -4.47 -1.51 -8.56
N VAL A 69 -4.80 -1.99 -9.75
CA VAL A 69 -3.83 -2.15 -10.83
C VAL A 69 -3.30 -0.78 -11.25
N ASP A 70 -4.18 0.20 -11.42
CA ASP A 70 -3.81 1.55 -11.82
C ASP A 70 -2.98 2.24 -10.74
N TYR A 71 -3.30 2.05 -9.46
CA TYR A 71 -2.44 2.52 -8.37
C TYR A 71 -1.01 1.97 -8.47
N ILE A 72 -0.84 0.67 -8.72
CA ILE A 72 0.49 0.06 -8.87
C ILE A 72 1.23 0.64 -10.09
N LYS A 73 0.52 0.81 -11.22
CA LYS A 73 1.10 1.43 -12.43
C LYS A 73 1.55 2.86 -12.17
N GLU A 74 0.73 3.68 -11.50
CA GLU A 74 1.09 5.06 -11.18
C GLU A 74 2.36 5.14 -10.32
N GLN A 75 2.55 4.22 -9.36
CA GLN A 75 3.79 4.18 -8.57
C GLN A 75 5.01 3.81 -9.41
N LEU A 76 4.85 2.90 -10.39
CA LEU A 76 5.92 2.53 -11.31
C LEU A 76 6.25 3.67 -12.28
N ASP A 77 5.24 4.33 -12.82
CA ASP A 77 5.40 5.46 -13.74
C ASP A 77 6.09 6.64 -13.04
N SER A 78 5.71 6.95 -11.79
CA SER A 78 6.38 7.96 -10.96
C SER A 78 7.87 7.66 -10.77
N PHE A 79 8.21 6.39 -10.52
CA PHE A 79 9.60 5.95 -10.41
C PHE A 79 10.37 6.10 -11.73
N ILE A 80 9.78 5.64 -12.84
CA ILE A 80 10.39 5.73 -14.18
C ILE A 80 10.59 7.18 -14.60
N GLU A 81 9.61 8.04 -14.34
CA GLU A 81 9.70 9.46 -14.64
C GLU A 81 10.90 10.08 -13.92
N GLU A 82 11.06 9.80 -12.62
CA GLU A 82 12.21 10.29 -11.85
C GLU A 82 13.55 9.73 -12.36
N GLU A 83 13.60 8.43 -12.71
CA GLU A 83 14.80 7.79 -13.25
C GLU A 83 15.23 8.40 -14.60
N SER A 84 14.24 8.78 -15.43
CA SER A 84 14.43 9.35 -16.77
C SER A 84 14.91 10.80 -16.76
N LYS A 85 14.76 11.54 -15.65
CA LYS A 85 15.19 12.93 -15.55
C LYS A 85 16.71 13.06 -15.69
N ILE A 86 17.15 14.07 -16.46
CA ILE A 86 18.58 14.42 -16.61
C ILE A 86 19.17 14.85 -15.25
N ARG A 87 18.38 15.57 -14.45
CA ARG A 87 18.75 15.97 -13.07
C ARG A 87 17.85 15.22 -12.10
N ARG A 88 18.34 14.08 -11.63
CA ARG A 88 17.63 13.21 -10.68
C ARG A 88 17.66 13.79 -9.27
N ASN A 89 16.60 13.56 -8.51
CA ASN A 89 16.57 13.84 -7.09
C ASN A 89 17.31 12.74 -6.29
N PRO A 90 18.45 13.04 -5.64
CA PRO A 90 19.17 12.05 -4.84
C PRO A 90 18.43 11.65 -3.56
N LYS A 91 17.38 12.39 -3.17
CA LYS A 91 16.53 12.11 -2.01
C LYS A 91 15.17 11.53 -2.41
N TYR A 92 15.04 11.00 -3.62
CA TYR A 92 13.80 10.37 -4.03
C TYR A 92 13.48 9.17 -3.12
N GLU A 93 12.24 9.09 -2.67
CA GLU A 93 11.75 7.98 -1.86
C GLU A 93 11.02 7.00 -2.77
N ASP A 94 11.39 5.73 -2.69
CA ASP A 94 10.77 4.67 -3.51
C ASP A 94 9.34 4.40 -3.00
N THR A 95 8.34 4.71 -3.82
CA THR A 95 6.92 4.50 -3.51
C THR A 95 6.34 3.24 -4.14
N ARG A 96 7.17 2.44 -4.83
CA ARG A 96 6.71 1.21 -5.49
C ARG A 96 6.20 0.18 -4.49
N VAL A 97 5.25 -0.64 -4.93
CA VAL A 97 4.75 -1.77 -4.14
C VAL A 97 5.78 -2.91 -4.20
N HIS A 98 6.45 -3.19 -3.08
CA HIS A 98 7.48 -4.24 -3.01
C HIS A 98 6.92 -5.66 -2.81
N CYS A 99 5.75 -5.79 -2.19
CA CYS A 99 5.11 -7.08 -1.90
C CYS A 99 3.59 -6.92 -1.86
N LEU A 100 2.86 -7.94 -2.30
CA LEU A 100 1.40 -8.05 -2.31
C LEU A 100 0.94 -9.27 -1.50
#